data_AF-A0A139LUC5-F1
#
_entry.id   AF-A0A139LUC5-F1
#
_cell.length_a   1.000
_cell.length_b   1.000
_cell.length_c   1.000
_cell.angle_alpha   90.00
_cell.angle_beta   90.00
_cell.angle_gamma   90.00
#
_symmetry.space_group_name_H-M   'P 1'
#
loop_
_entity.id
_entity.type
_entity.pdbx_description
1 polymer ?
#
loop_
_entity_poly.entity_id
_entity_poly.type
_entity_poly.pdbx_seq_one_letter_code
_entity_poly.pdbx_strand_id
1 'polypeptide(L)'
;MAHEVNVRNEEELIAFAQALNGLSNAMVQNFNKAKAEMYRVNEGWNDEQNQQFMQQFEQSVQVINQIGQMMNDYSAYMRRYAAAIQQVKNIR
;
A
#
# COMPACT_ATOMS: atom_id res chain seq x y z
N MET A 1 -23.39 -22.88 9.56
CA MET A 1 -23.94 -22.07 8.46
C MET A 1 -22.75 -21.43 7.76
N ALA A 2 -22.40 -21.91 6.57
CA ALA A 2 -21.38 -21.26 5.76
C ALA A 2 -21.95 -19.88 5.38
N HIS A 3 -21.31 -18.79 5.80
CA HIS A 3 -21.56 -17.52 5.15
C HIS A 3 -21.27 -17.76 3.67
N GLU A 4 -22.29 -17.68 2.82
CA GLU A 4 -22.11 -17.63 1.37
C GLU A 4 -21.32 -16.36 1.09
N VAL A 5 -20.00 -16.51 1.06
CA VAL A 5 -19.15 -15.40 0.71
C VAL A 5 -19.23 -15.24 -0.79
N ASN A 6 -20.20 -14.45 -1.21
CA ASN A 6 -20.44 -14.16 -2.61
C ASN A 6 -19.47 -13.05 -3.06
N VAL A 7 -18.20 -13.42 -3.27
CA VAL A 7 -17.36 -12.63 -4.17
C VAL A 7 -18.00 -12.77 -5.55
N ARG A 8 -18.66 -11.70 -6.01
CA ARG A 8 -19.44 -11.70 -7.26
C ARG A 8 -18.61 -12.18 -8.46
N ASN A 9 -17.30 -11.93 -8.43
CA ASN A 9 -16.33 -12.35 -9.43
C ASN A 9 -14.92 -12.48 -8.82
N GLU A 10 -14.38 -13.70 -8.73
CA GLU A 10 -13.03 -13.97 -8.21
C GLU A 10 -11.94 -13.29 -9.03
N GLU A 11 -12.12 -13.19 -10.35
CA GLU A 11 -11.18 -12.52 -11.24
C GLU A 11 -11.11 -11.02 -10.94
N GLU A 12 -12.25 -10.38 -10.66
CA GLU A 12 -12.30 -8.97 -10.24
C GLU A 12 -11.59 -8.77 -8.89
N LEU A 13 -11.74 -9.71 -7.95
CA LEU A 13 -11.07 -9.63 -6.65
C LEU A 13 -9.54 -9.75 -6.80
N ILE A 14 -9.09 -10.68 -7.64
CA ILE A 14 -7.66 -10.85 -7.95
C ILE A 14 -7.11 -9.62 -8.65
N ALA A 15 -7.83 -9.09 -9.65
CA ALA A 15 -7.45 -7.88 -10.38
C ALA A 15 -7.35 -6.67 -9.45
N PHE A 16 -8.33 -6.49 -8.55
CA PHE A 16 -8.29 -5.43 -7.55
C PHE A 16 -7.10 -5.59 -6.60
N ALA A 17 -6.83 -6.80 -6.10
CA ALA A 17 -5.66 -7.06 -5.25
C ALA A 17 -4.33 -6.77 -5.96
N GLN A 18 -4.23 -7.09 -7.26
CA GLN A 18 -3.07 -6.72 -8.07
C GLN A 18 -2.92 -5.21 -8.22
N ALA A 19 -4.01 -4.51 -8.56
CA ALA A 19 -4.01 -3.05 -8.67
C ALA A 19 -3.65 -2.37 -7.35
N LEU A 20 -4.18 -2.86 -6.23
CA LEU A 20 -3.91 -2.34 -4.89
C LEU A 20 -2.44 -2.46 -4.51
N ASN A 21 -1.82 -3.61 -4.80
CA ASN A 21 -0.38 -3.82 -4.58
C ASN A 21 0.51 -2.98 -5.52
N GLY A 22 0.08 -2.78 -6.77
CA GLY A 22 0.77 -1.87 -7.68
C GLY A 22 0.74 -0.43 -7.17
N LEU A 23 -0.43 0.03 -6.74
CA LEU A 23 -0.64 1.38 -6.21
C LEU A 23 0.19 1.62 -4.93
N SER A 24 0.17 0.69 -3.98
CA SER A 24 0.93 0.81 -2.73
C SER A 24 2.43 0.92 -3.00
N ASN A 25 2.97 0.05 -3.87
CA ASN A 25 4.38 0.06 -4.24
C ASN A 25 4.78 1.38 -4.91
N ALA A 26 3.98 1.86 -5.87
CA ALA A 26 4.25 3.11 -6.56
C ALA A 26 4.20 4.31 -5.60
N MET A 27 3.19 4.38 -4.74
CA MET A 27 3.04 5.44 -3.73
C MET A 27 4.24 5.47 -2.77
N VAL A 28 4.58 4.33 -2.15
CA VAL A 28 5.71 4.22 -1.23
C VAL A 28 7.02 4.62 -1.91
N GLN A 29 7.27 4.14 -3.14
CA GLN A 29 8.47 4.51 -3.87
C GLN A 29 8.54 6.02 -4.16
N ASN A 30 7.44 6.62 -4.60
CA ASN A 30 7.40 8.05 -4.94
C ASN A 30 7.65 8.93 -3.70
N PHE A 31 7.03 8.61 -2.57
CA PHE A 31 7.23 9.38 -1.34
C PHE A 31 8.63 9.21 -0.74
N ASN A 32 9.23 8.01 -0.82
CA ASN A 32 10.61 7.81 -0.39
C ASN A 32 11.61 8.55 -1.31
N LYS A 33 11.35 8.62 -2.62
CA LYS A 33 12.14 9.46 -3.54
C LYS A 33 12.01 10.94 -3.19
N ALA A 34 10.79 11.42 -2.96
CA ALA A 34 10.55 12.81 -2.56
C ALA A 34 11.27 13.17 -1.23
N LYS A 35 11.33 12.23 -0.28
CA LYS A 35 12.10 12.39 0.96
C LYS A 35 13.60 12.51 0.72
N ALA A 36 14.16 11.68 -0.17
CA ALA A 36 15.56 11.77 -0.53
C ALA A 36 15.89 13.11 -1.22
N GLU A 37 15.02 13.54 -2.14
CA GLU A 37 15.15 14.85 -2.79
C GLU A 37 15.02 16.00 -1.78
N MET A 38 14.10 15.91 -0.81
CA MET A 38 13.97 16.89 0.26
C MET A 38 15.28 17.09 1.03
N TYR A 39 15.98 16.02 1.40
CA TYR A 39 17.30 16.16 2.05
C TYR A 39 18.32 16.82 1.12
N ARG A 40 18.33 16.45 -0.16
CA ARG A 40 19.28 16.99 -1.15
C ARG A 40 19.08 18.49 -1.39
N VAL A 41 17.83 18.96 -1.54
CA VAL A 41 17.56 20.37 -1.85
C VAL A 41 17.70 21.28 -0.63
N ASN A 42 17.55 20.74 0.57
CA ASN A 42 17.66 21.49 1.82
C ASN A 42 19.03 21.36 2.48
N GLU A 43 20.01 20.77 1.80
CA GLU A 43 21.38 20.66 2.30
C GLU A 43 21.98 22.07 2.52
N GLY A 44 22.47 22.32 3.74
CA GLY A 44 23.02 23.62 4.13
C GLY A 44 21.98 24.68 4.51
N TRP A 45 20.67 24.40 4.37
CA TRP A 45 19.60 25.28 4.81
C TRP A 45 19.24 25.01 6.28
N ASN A 46 19.80 25.81 7.20
CA ASN A 46 19.77 25.51 8.64
C ASN A 46 18.81 26.37 9.47
N ASP A 47 17.75 26.95 8.89
CA ASP A 47 16.77 27.68 9.70
C ASP A 47 15.71 26.76 10.34
N GLU A 48 15.07 27.27 11.39
CA GLU A 48 14.08 26.54 12.18
C GLU A 48 12.86 26.13 11.34
N GLN A 49 12.42 26.98 10.41
CA GLN A 49 11.27 26.70 9.57
C GLN A 49 11.54 25.52 8.62
N ASN A 50 12.73 25.48 8.02
CA ASN A 50 13.14 24.37 7.17
C ASN A 50 13.25 23.07 7.98
N GLN A 51 13.84 23.10 9.17
CA GLN A 51 13.91 21.93 10.05
C GLN A 51 12.52 21.40 10.41
N GLN A 52 11.57 22.29 10.73
CA GLN A 52 10.18 21.92 11.01
C GLN A 52 9.51 21.29 9.79
N PHE A 53 9.69 21.88 8.60
CA PHE A 53 9.17 21.32 7.35
C PHE A 53 9.72 19.91 7.09
N MET A 54 11.03 19.72 7.21
CA MET A 54 11.67 18.43 6.96
C MET A 54 11.13 17.35 7.90
N GLN A 55 11.00 17.66 9.20
CA GLN A 55 10.42 16.74 10.18
C GLN A 55 8.96 16.38 9.87
N GLN A 56 8.12 17.36 9.53
CA GLN A 56 6.72 17.12 9.20
C GLN A 56 6.56 16.28 7.92
N PHE A 57 7.41 16.54 6.93
CA PHE A 57 7.42 15.76 5.69
C PHE A 57 7.86 14.32 5.95
N GLU A 58 8.90 14.11 6.75
CA GLU A 58 9.33 12.76 7.16
C GLU A 58 8.23 11.98 7.87
N GLN A 59 7.51 12.61 8.80
CA GLN A 59 6.37 11.99 9.48
C GLN A 59 5.27 11.59 8.50
N SER A 60 4.97 12.46 7.53
CA SER A 60 3.99 12.16 6.48
C SER A 60 4.42 10.96 5.63
N VAL A 61 5.71 10.87 5.27
CA VAL A 61 6.25 9.72 4.52
C VAL A 61 6.16 8.43 5.34
N GLN A 62 6.36 8.50 6.67
CA GLN A 62 6.19 7.33 7.54
C GLN A 62 4.73 6.84 7.54
N VAL A 63 3.74 7.74 7.60
CA VAL A 63 2.33 7.39 7.49
C VAL A 63 2.01 6.75 6.14
N ILE A 64 2.55 7.31 5.04
CA ILE A 64 2.41 6.73 3.70
C ILE A 64 2.98 5.30 3.64
N ASN A 65 4.14 5.06 4.26
CA ASN A 65 4.74 3.73 4.32
C ASN A 65 3.83 2.74 5.07
N GLN A 66 3.19 3.17 6.16
CA GLN A 66 2.23 2.34 6.91
C GLN A 66 0.98 2.04 6.07
N ILE A 67 0.44 3.03 5.35
CA ILE A 67 -0.70 2.82 4.43
C ILE A 67 -0.30 1.83 3.34
N GLY A 68 0.89 1.99 2.76
CA GLY A 68 1.42 1.06 1.74
C GLY A 68 1.52 -0.38 2.25
N GLN A 69 1.97 -0.58 3.49
CA GLN A 69 2.00 -1.90 4.12
C GLN A 69 0.59 -2.48 4.31
N MET A 70 -0.34 -1.69 4.83
CA MET A 70 -1.73 -2.11 5.01
C MET A 70 -2.35 -2.55 3.67
N MET A 71 -2.14 -1.77 2.60
CA MET A 71 -2.61 -2.12 1.26
C MET A 71 -2.00 -3.42 0.73
N ASN A 72 -0.72 -3.68 1.02
CA ASN A 72 -0.05 -4.93 0.66
C ASN A 72 -0.65 -6.13 1.41
N ASP A 73 -0.90 -5.98 2.71
CA ASP A 73 -1.49 -7.02 3.54
C ASP A 73 -2.91 -7.36 3.06
N TYR A 74 -3.72 -6.35 2.73
CA TYR A 74 -5.06 -6.57 2.16
C TYR A 74 -5.01 -7.22 0.77
N SER A 75 -4.09 -6.81 -0.10
CA SER A 75 -3.88 -7.48 -1.40
C SER A 75 -3.55 -8.97 -1.19
N ALA A 76 -2.63 -9.29 -0.26
CA ALA A 76 -2.26 -10.66 0.02
C ALA A 76 -3.44 -11.47 0.57
N TYR A 77 -4.21 -10.89 1.49
CA TYR A 77 -5.43 -11.48 2.01
C TYR A 77 -6.45 -11.79 0.90
N MET A 78 -6.74 -10.83 0.02
CA MET A 78 -7.71 -11.00 -1.07
C MET A 78 -7.29 -12.12 -2.04
N ARG A 79 -6.00 -12.24 -2.35
CA ARG A 79 -5.48 -13.34 -3.19
C ARG A 79 -5.63 -14.71 -2.53
N ARG A 80 -5.30 -14.82 -1.23
CA ARG A 80 -5.51 -16.06 -0.47
C ARG A 80 -6.99 -16.44 -0.40
N TYR A 81 -7.83 -15.42 -0.21
CA TYR A 81 -9.26 -15.58 -0.14
C TYR A 81 -9.85 -16.10 -1.47
N ALA A 82 -9.47 -15.51 -2.61
CA ALA A 82 -9.87 -15.99 -3.93
C ALA A 82 -9.44 -17.45 -4.19
N ALA A 83 -8.19 -17.79 -3.85
CA ALA A 83 -7.69 -19.16 -4.00
C ALA A 83 -8.47 -20.19 -3.18
N ALA A 84 -8.91 -19.84 -1.96
CA ALA A 84 -9.73 -20.71 -1.12
C ALA A 84 -11.11 -20.96 -1.73
N ILE A 85 -11.75 -19.95 -2.32
CA ILE A 85 -13.06 -20.13 -2.98
C ILE A 85 -12.92 -21.09 -4.18
N GLN A 86 -11.88 -20.93 -4.98
CA GLN A 86 -11.65 -21.77 -6.15
C GLN A 86 -11.43 -23.24 -5.78
N GLN A 87 -10.73 -23.51 -4.68
CA GLN A 87 -10.57 -24.88 -4.17
C GLN A 87 -11.90 -25.51 -3.74
N VAL A 88 -12.77 -24.75 -3.06
CA VAL A 88 -14.09 -25.24 -2.64
C VAL A 88 -14.99 -25.54 -3.85
N LYS A 89 -14.92 -24.72 -4.91
CA LYS A 89 -15.66 -24.95 -6.16
C LYS A 89 -15.21 -26.21 -6.90
N ASN A 90 -13.91 -26.51 -6.92
CA ASN A 90 -13.37 -27.67 -7.64
C ASN A 90 -13.64 -29.02 -6.95
N ILE A 91 -14.08 -29.01 -5.69
CA ILE A 91 -14.41 -30.23 -4.92
C ILE A 91 -15.91 -30.56 -5.00
N ARG A 92 -16.76 -29.61 -5.39
CA ARG A 92 -18.20 -29.78 -5.58
C ARG A 92 -18.54 -30.12 -7.02
#